data_AF-A0A820MRL1-F1
#
_entry.id   AF-A0A820MRL1-F1
#
_cell.length_a   1.000
_cell.length_b   1.000
_cell.length_c   1.000
_cell.angle_alpha   90.00
_cell.angle_beta   90.00
_cell.angle_gamma   90.00
#
_symmetry.space_group_name_H-M   'P 1'
#
loop_
_entity.id
_entity.type
_entity.pdbx_description
1 polymer ?
#
loop_
_entity_poly.entity_id
_entity_poly.type
_entity_poly.pdbx_seq_one_letter_code
_entity_poly.pdbx_strand_id
1 'polypeptide(L)'
;ICEQWKKIKAKPMEEILRRLEQFEFLRIHIFPETTIHEKPVEEWPFCHVLMSFHSKGFPLGKTQEYARLHQPFLINDLDKQWDIMDRIKVHEILKDAGIVQPRYGVIRRTLNIDGTWETLSTVNEQDDQIEIDGEIFHKPFVEKPVSAENHDVYIYFPSSAGGGSQRLFRKVFIHDFC
;
A
#
# COMPACT_ATOMS: atom_id res chain seq x y z
N ILE A 1 -5.76 -8.54 17.83
CA ILE A 1 -5.75 -8.43 16.36
C ILE A 1 -6.68 -7.31 15.98
N CYS A 2 -6.16 -6.26 15.37
CA CYS A 2 -6.92 -5.08 14.99
C CYS A 2 -6.87 -4.95 13.47
N GLU A 3 -7.91 -5.44 12.81
CA GLU A 3 -7.97 -5.60 11.36
C GLU A 3 -9.40 -5.47 10.85
N GLN A 4 -9.56 -5.16 9.55
CA GLN A 4 -10.88 -5.29 8.90
C GLN A 4 -11.30 -6.76 8.81
N TRP A 5 -12.61 -7.04 8.90
CA TRP A 5 -13.16 -8.40 8.92
C TRP A 5 -12.77 -9.22 7.70
N LYS A 6 -12.71 -8.59 6.53
CA LYS A 6 -12.27 -9.22 5.28
C LYS A 6 -10.86 -9.82 5.37
N LYS A 7 -9.98 -9.22 6.18
CA LYS A 7 -8.60 -9.70 6.42
C LYS A 7 -8.58 -10.81 7.45
N ILE A 8 -9.37 -10.68 8.51
CA ILE A 8 -9.52 -11.68 9.57
C ILE A 8 -10.08 -13.00 9.02
N LYS A 9 -11.11 -12.92 8.16
CA LYS A 9 -11.78 -14.07 7.53
C LYS A 9 -11.09 -14.61 6.28
N ALA A 10 -9.92 -14.08 5.92
CA ALA A 10 -9.15 -14.66 4.85
C ALA A 10 -8.64 -16.04 5.28
N LYS A 11 -8.78 -17.07 4.42
CA LYS A 11 -8.31 -18.45 4.70
C LYS A 11 -6.88 -18.50 5.29
N PRO A 12 -5.90 -17.72 4.79
CA PRO A 12 -4.56 -17.73 5.37
C PRO A 12 -4.54 -17.23 6.83
N MET A 13 -5.32 -16.20 7.15
CA MET A 13 -5.40 -15.67 8.50
C MET A 13 -6.05 -16.67 9.44
N GLU A 14 -7.20 -17.26 9.06
CA GLU A 14 -7.87 -18.28 9.89
C GLU A 14 -6.93 -19.45 10.23
N GLU A 15 -6.12 -19.92 9.28
CA GLU A 15 -5.14 -20.98 9.52
C GLU A 15 -3.99 -20.55 10.45
N ILE A 16 -3.53 -19.30 10.35
CA ILE A 16 -2.53 -18.74 11.29
C ILE A 16 -3.11 -18.67 12.70
N LEU A 17 -4.33 -18.16 12.84
CA LEU A 17 -5.00 -18.04 14.15
C LEU A 17 -5.24 -19.38 14.80
N ARG A 18 -5.74 -20.37 14.04
CA ARG A 18 -5.95 -21.73 14.52
C ARG A 18 -4.67 -22.37 15.08
N ARG A 19 -3.50 -22.05 14.51
CA ARG A 19 -2.20 -22.55 15.00
C ARG A 19 -1.73 -21.77 16.24
N LEU A 20 -1.94 -20.46 16.27
CA LEU A 20 -1.59 -19.62 17.43
C LEU A 20 -2.44 -19.95 18.66
N GLU A 21 -3.68 -20.38 18.47
CA GLU A 21 -4.57 -20.83 19.55
C GLU A 21 -4.08 -22.11 20.26
N GLN A 22 -3.12 -22.84 19.69
CA GLN A 22 -2.54 -24.03 20.33
C GLN A 22 -1.56 -23.67 21.47
N PHE A 23 -1.13 -22.41 21.56
CA PHE A 23 -0.24 -21.95 22.63
C PHE A 23 -1.05 -21.52 23.85
N GLU A 24 -0.94 -22.25 24.96
CA GLU A 24 -1.74 -22.02 26.16
C GLU A 24 -1.53 -20.63 26.81
N PHE A 25 -0.38 -20.01 26.59
CA PHE A 25 -0.07 -18.68 27.11
C PHE A 25 -0.59 -17.54 26.22
N LEU A 26 -1.17 -17.83 25.06
CA LEU A 26 -1.73 -16.84 24.14
C LEU A 26 -3.26 -16.89 24.17
N ARG A 27 -3.87 -15.75 24.50
CA ARG A 27 -5.30 -15.52 24.27
C ARG A 27 -5.48 -14.57 23.09
N ILE A 28 -5.98 -15.09 21.98
CA ILE A 28 -6.27 -14.27 20.81
C ILE A 28 -7.56 -13.48 21.04
N HIS A 29 -7.49 -12.17 20.85
CA HIS A 29 -8.65 -11.31 20.87
C HIS A 29 -8.73 -10.51 19.56
N ILE A 30 -9.86 -10.63 18.86
CA ILE A 30 -10.13 -9.94 17.60
C ILE A 30 -10.98 -8.72 17.92
N PHE A 31 -10.50 -7.54 17.53
CA PHE A 31 -11.22 -6.30 17.79
C PHE A 31 -12.42 -6.22 16.84
N PRO A 32 -13.65 -5.97 17.33
CA PRO A 32 -14.81 -5.84 16.46
C PRO A 32 -14.64 -4.70 15.46
N GLU A 33 -15.07 -4.90 14.20
CA GLU A 33 -14.92 -3.88 13.15
C GLU A 33 -15.68 -2.58 13.50
N THR A 34 -16.88 -2.71 14.06
CA THR A 34 -17.66 -1.55 14.56
C THR A 34 -16.90 -0.78 15.64
N THR A 35 -16.22 -1.47 16.55
CA THR A 35 -15.39 -0.83 17.59
C THR A 35 -14.25 -0.04 16.96
N ILE A 36 -13.46 -0.64 16.06
CA ILE A 36 -12.29 0.05 15.49
C ILE A 36 -12.70 1.29 14.67
N HIS A 37 -13.85 1.25 14.01
CA HIS A 37 -14.33 2.37 13.21
C HIS A 37 -15.05 3.44 14.05
N GLU A 38 -16.01 3.05 14.88
CA GLU A 38 -16.98 3.98 15.46
C GLU A 38 -16.63 4.43 16.88
N LYS A 39 -15.92 3.58 17.65
CA LYS A 39 -15.67 3.84 19.08
C LYS A 39 -14.35 4.56 19.31
N PRO A 40 -14.25 5.44 20.33
CA PRO A 40 -12.98 6.05 20.72
C PRO A 40 -11.99 4.97 21.22
N VAL A 41 -10.69 5.23 21.13
CA VAL A 41 -9.64 4.20 21.33
C VAL A 41 -9.59 3.67 22.76
N GLU A 42 -10.05 4.45 23.73
CA GLU A 42 -10.16 4.10 25.15
C GLU A 42 -11.18 2.97 25.39
N GLU A 43 -12.19 2.84 24.53
CA GLU A 43 -13.20 1.79 24.59
C GLU A 43 -12.77 0.51 23.85
N TRP A 44 -11.60 0.50 23.20
CA TRP A 44 -11.14 -0.67 22.48
C TRP A 44 -10.66 -1.76 23.45
N PRO A 45 -10.72 -3.03 23.07
CA PRO A 45 -10.23 -4.09 23.93
C PRO A 45 -8.74 -3.95 24.24
N PHE A 46 -8.34 -4.24 25.48
CA PHE A 46 -6.94 -4.26 25.87
C PHE A 46 -6.19 -5.46 25.27
N CYS A 47 -4.91 -5.27 24.91
CA CYS A 47 -4.00 -6.35 24.54
C CYS A 47 -2.54 -6.04 24.93
N HIS A 48 -1.78 -7.09 25.21
CA HIS A 48 -0.32 -6.98 25.46
C HIS A 48 0.49 -6.92 24.16
N VAL A 49 -0.02 -7.58 23.10
CA VAL A 49 0.61 -7.69 21.79
C VAL A 49 -0.42 -7.30 20.74
N LEU A 50 -0.07 -6.35 19.89
CA LEU A 50 -0.92 -5.86 18.82
C LEU A 50 -0.37 -6.29 17.46
N MET A 51 -1.18 -7.06 16.73
CA MET A 51 -0.99 -7.34 15.32
C MET A 51 -2.01 -6.54 14.54
N SER A 52 -1.52 -5.63 13.69
CA SER A 52 -2.33 -4.73 12.87
C SER A 52 -1.55 -4.27 11.62
N PHE A 53 -2.22 -4.15 10.49
CA PHE A 53 -1.74 -3.83 9.16
C PHE A 53 -2.86 -3.16 8.34
N HIS A 54 -2.52 -2.07 7.65
CA HIS A 54 -3.48 -1.27 6.92
C HIS A 54 -4.07 -2.03 5.71
N SER A 55 -5.36 -1.80 5.47
CA SER A 55 -5.98 -1.99 4.16
C SER A 55 -7.02 -0.92 3.89
N LYS A 56 -7.37 -0.71 2.61
CA LYS A 56 -8.35 0.31 2.20
C LYS A 56 -9.53 0.46 3.17
N GLY A 57 -9.63 1.64 3.78
CA GLY A 57 -10.67 2.02 4.73
C GLY A 57 -10.33 1.77 6.20
N PHE A 58 -9.23 1.10 6.52
CA PHE A 58 -8.83 0.80 7.90
C PHE A 58 -8.37 2.08 8.61
N PRO A 59 -8.81 2.33 9.86
CA PRO A 59 -8.52 3.57 10.57
C PRO A 59 -7.12 3.55 11.22
N LEU A 60 -6.05 3.52 10.41
CA LEU A 60 -4.66 3.42 10.90
C LEU A 60 -4.31 4.51 11.92
N GLY A 61 -4.79 5.74 11.72
CA GLY A 61 -4.60 6.85 12.67
C GLY A 61 -5.13 6.54 14.08
N LYS A 62 -6.34 5.97 14.17
CA LYS A 62 -6.92 5.53 15.45
C LYS A 62 -6.13 4.37 16.04
N THR A 63 -5.65 3.45 15.22
CA THR A 63 -4.81 2.34 15.71
C THR A 63 -3.49 2.84 16.29
N GLN A 64 -2.89 3.88 15.69
CA GLN A 64 -1.70 4.55 16.25
C GLN A 64 -2.03 5.24 17.58
N GLU A 65 -3.18 5.91 17.71
CA GLU A 65 -3.65 6.49 18.97
C GLU A 65 -3.83 5.43 20.06
N TYR A 66 -4.48 4.30 19.73
CA TYR A 66 -4.59 3.14 20.62
C TYR A 66 -3.21 2.63 21.08
N ALA A 67 -2.27 2.49 20.14
CA ALA A 67 -0.92 2.02 20.46
C ALA A 67 -0.18 3.01 21.37
N ARG A 68 -0.35 4.33 21.17
CA ARG A 68 0.22 5.34 22.07
C ARG A 68 -0.39 5.28 23.47
N LEU A 69 -1.70 5.06 23.57
CA LEU A 69 -2.42 4.99 24.84
C LEU A 69 -2.05 3.74 25.65
N HIS A 70 -2.04 2.57 25.01
CA HIS A 70 -1.91 1.28 25.70
C HIS A 70 -0.51 0.67 25.64
N GLN A 71 0.39 1.20 24.80
CA GLN A 71 1.78 0.73 24.64
C GLN A 71 1.92 -0.80 24.48
N PRO A 72 1.14 -1.47 23.61
CA PRO A 72 1.30 -2.89 23.36
C PRO A 72 2.62 -3.16 22.61
N PHE A 73 3.14 -4.38 22.70
CA PHE A 73 4.19 -4.83 21.79
C PHE A 73 3.64 -4.93 20.36
N LEU A 74 4.20 -4.15 19.44
CA LEU A 74 3.76 -4.10 18.05
C LEU A 74 4.46 -5.18 17.23
N ILE A 75 3.69 -6.11 16.64
CA ILE A 75 4.23 -7.09 15.69
C ILE A 75 4.60 -6.40 14.37
N ASN A 76 3.79 -5.43 13.96
CA ASN A 76 4.05 -4.59 12.80
C ASN A 76 4.07 -3.14 13.26
N ASP A 77 5.14 -2.43 12.91
CA ASP A 77 5.23 -0.98 13.13
C ASP A 77 4.08 -0.29 12.39
N LEU A 78 3.34 0.58 13.08
CA LEU A 78 2.18 1.26 12.52
C LEU A 78 2.57 2.49 11.69
N ASP A 79 3.64 3.18 12.05
CA ASP A 79 4.10 4.38 11.35
C ASP A 79 4.68 3.99 9.98
N LYS A 80 5.42 2.88 9.92
CA LYS A 80 5.97 2.33 8.67
C LYS A 80 4.92 1.90 7.65
N GLN A 81 3.66 1.75 8.05
CA GLN A 81 2.59 1.43 7.11
C GLN A 81 2.23 2.62 6.21
N TRP A 82 2.42 3.85 6.68
CA TRP A 82 2.31 5.05 5.84
C TRP A 82 3.42 5.07 4.77
N ASP A 83 4.65 4.75 5.16
CA ASP A 83 5.78 4.64 4.23
C ASP A 83 5.49 3.62 3.11
N ILE A 84 4.89 2.47 3.45
CA ILE A 84 4.56 1.41 2.48
C ILE A 84 3.47 1.85 1.47
N MET A 85 2.62 2.80 1.83
CA MET A 85 1.57 3.31 0.95
C MET A 85 2.08 4.30 -0.11
N ASP A 86 3.31 4.80 0.03
CA ASP A 86 3.95 5.69 -0.92
C ASP A 86 5.11 4.96 -1.62
N ARG A 87 4.99 4.74 -2.95
CA ARG A 87 6.02 4.03 -3.72
C ARG A 87 7.35 4.78 -3.73
N ILE A 88 7.34 6.12 -3.71
CA ILE A 88 8.57 6.91 -3.65
C ILE A 88 9.24 6.63 -2.31
N LYS A 89 8.49 6.63 -1.22
CA LYS A 89 9.05 6.37 0.11
C LYS A 89 9.62 4.97 0.25
N VAL A 90 8.94 3.97 -0.30
CA VAL A 90 9.48 2.61 -0.40
C VAL A 90 10.80 2.59 -1.19
N HIS A 91 10.87 3.26 -2.34
CA HIS A 91 12.09 3.32 -3.15
C HIS A 91 13.26 4.02 -2.41
N GLU A 92 13.00 5.08 -1.64
CA GLU A 92 13.98 5.73 -0.77
C GLU A 92 14.52 4.76 0.28
N ILE A 93 13.64 4.08 1.02
CA ILE A 93 14.02 3.12 2.07
C ILE A 93 14.87 1.97 1.49
N LEU A 94 14.48 1.43 0.33
CA LEU A 94 15.25 0.38 -0.33
C LEU A 94 16.64 0.88 -0.76
N LYS A 95 16.72 2.11 -1.28
CA LYS A 95 17.99 2.74 -1.66
C LYS A 95 18.91 2.90 -0.46
N ASP A 96 18.40 3.44 0.64
CA ASP A 96 19.16 3.68 1.87
C ASP A 96 19.64 2.37 2.51
N ALA A 97 18.87 1.28 2.35
CA ALA A 97 19.26 -0.06 2.75
C ALA A 97 20.24 -0.76 1.80
N GLY A 98 20.66 -0.11 0.70
CA GLY A 98 21.55 -0.69 -0.30
C GLY A 98 20.92 -1.82 -1.13
N ILE A 99 19.58 -1.89 -1.18
CA ILE A 99 18.86 -2.91 -1.94
C ILE A 99 18.73 -2.45 -3.39
N VAL A 100 19.21 -3.29 -4.31
CA VAL A 100 19.15 -3.02 -5.75
C VAL A 100 17.70 -2.96 -6.21
N GLN A 101 17.38 -1.94 -7.00
CA GLN A 101 16.05 -1.69 -7.54
C GLN A 101 16.13 -1.20 -8.99
N PRO A 102 15.05 -1.33 -9.80
CA PRO A 102 15.01 -0.75 -11.13
C PRO A 102 15.25 0.77 -11.06
N ARG A 103 15.94 1.32 -12.06
CA ARG A 103 16.05 2.77 -12.23
C ARG A 103 14.65 3.35 -12.42
N TYR A 104 14.34 4.45 -11.74
CA TYR A 104 13.04 5.10 -11.78
C TYR A 104 13.21 6.62 -11.82
N GLY A 105 12.25 7.30 -12.47
CA GLY A 105 12.07 8.74 -12.42
C GLY A 105 10.73 9.07 -11.78
N VAL A 106 10.60 10.26 -11.18
CA VAL A 106 9.36 10.69 -10.50
C VAL A 106 8.82 11.92 -11.22
N ILE A 107 7.67 11.77 -11.87
CA ILE A 107 6.94 12.89 -12.45
C ILE A 107 6.08 13.54 -11.35
N ARG A 108 6.40 14.78 -10.98
CA ARG A 108 5.64 15.54 -9.97
C ARG A 108 4.58 16.39 -10.64
N ARG A 109 3.36 16.35 -10.10
CA ARG A 109 2.23 17.17 -10.55
C ARG A 109 1.57 17.82 -9.34
N THR A 110 1.09 19.05 -9.50
CA THR A 110 0.31 19.77 -8.50
C THR A 110 -1.07 20.12 -9.05
N LEU A 111 -2.06 20.15 -8.17
CA LEU A 111 -3.42 20.57 -8.52
C LEU A 111 -3.55 22.06 -8.22
N ASN A 112 -3.88 22.83 -9.25
CA ASN A 112 -4.11 24.26 -9.14
C ASN A 112 -5.47 24.56 -8.51
N ILE A 113 -5.64 25.80 -8.03
CA ILE A 113 -6.88 26.28 -7.43
C ILE A 113 -8.07 26.18 -8.40
N ASP A 114 -7.81 26.31 -9.70
CA ASP A 114 -8.82 26.20 -10.76
C ASP A 114 -9.16 24.74 -11.14
N GLY A 115 -8.55 23.75 -10.48
CA GLY A 115 -8.76 22.33 -10.73
C GLY A 115 -7.92 21.76 -11.88
N THR A 116 -7.03 22.54 -12.50
CA THR A 116 -6.09 22.05 -13.52
C THR A 116 -4.85 21.42 -12.88
N TRP A 117 -4.21 20.50 -13.59
CA TRP A 117 -2.93 19.90 -13.16
C TRP A 117 -1.76 20.63 -13.81
N GLU A 118 -0.81 21.07 -13.00
CA GLU A 118 0.49 21.56 -13.46
C GLU A 118 1.54 20.46 -13.26
N THR A 119 2.33 20.17 -14.29
CA THR A 119 3.48 19.25 -14.17
C THR A 119 4.70 20.06 -13.77
N LEU A 120 5.27 19.73 -12.61
CA LEU A 120 6.43 20.41 -12.04
C LEU A 120 7.76 19.83 -12.55
N SER A 121 7.75 18.56 -12.98
CA SER A 121 8.89 17.90 -13.62
C SER A 121 9.03 18.32 -15.09
N THR A 122 10.26 18.34 -15.59
CA THR A 122 10.51 18.46 -17.04
C THR A 122 10.26 17.11 -17.67
N VAL A 123 9.27 17.02 -18.56
CA VAL A 123 8.91 15.77 -19.24
C VAL A 123 8.92 15.98 -20.75
N ASN A 124 9.70 15.16 -21.46
CA ASN A 124 9.75 15.13 -22.92
C ASN A 124 9.46 13.70 -23.39
N GLU A 125 8.29 13.50 -24.01
CA GLU A 125 7.85 12.20 -24.52
C GLU A 125 8.16 12.07 -26.02
N GLN A 126 8.75 10.95 -26.41
CA GLN A 126 9.07 10.60 -27.78
C GLN A 126 8.53 9.19 -28.10
N ASP A 127 8.57 8.81 -29.38
CA ASP A 127 7.94 7.56 -29.85
C ASP A 127 8.42 6.31 -29.10
N ASP A 128 9.72 6.19 -28.81
CA ASP A 128 10.32 5.01 -28.15
C ASP A 128 11.05 5.32 -26.84
N GLN A 129 10.86 6.51 -26.27
CA GLN A 129 11.46 6.90 -25.00
C GLN A 129 10.69 8.02 -24.30
N ILE A 130 10.93 8.18 -23.01
CA ILE A 130 10.53 9.35 -22.23
C ILE A 130 11.74 9.90 -21.48
N GLU A 131 11.88 11.21 -21.45
CA GLU A 131 12.88 11.90 -20.63
C GLU A 131 12.18 12.60 -19.46
N ILE A 132 12.64 12.33 -18.25
CA ILE A 132 12.10 12.87 -16.99
C ILE A 132 13.24 13.53 -16.24
N ASP A 133 13.17 14.85 -16.08
CA ASP A 133 14.17 15.65 -15.36
C ASP A 133 15.62 15.38 -15.83
N GLY A 134 15.80 15.19 -17.14
CA GLY A 134 17.10 14.90 -17.79
C GLY A 134 17.45 13.41 -17.88
N GLU A 135 16.68 12.52 -17.25
CA GLU A 135 16.89 11.08 -17.33
C GLU A 135 16.05 10.42 -18.43
N ILE A 136 16.71 9.74 -19.37
CA ILE A 136 16.05 9.05 -20.49
C ILE A 136 15.66 7.62 -20.10
N PHE A 137 14.43 7.21 -20.39
CA PHE A 137 13.90 5.86 -20.25
C PHE A 137 13.41 5.37 -21.61
N HIS A 138 14.12 4.41 -22.20
CA HIS A 138 13.69 3.76 -23.44
C HIS A 138 12.56 2.75 -23.18
N LYS A 139 11.66 2.60 -24.15
CA LYS A 139 10.66 1.53 -24.11
C LYS A 139 11.35 0.16 -24.27
N PRO A 140 10.96 -0.88 -23.51
CA PRO A 140 9.83 -0.86 -22.60
C PRO A 140 10.14 -0.25 -21.23
N PHE A 141 9.21 0.56 -20.72
CA PHE A 141 9.25 1.09 -19.36
C PHE A 141 7.89 0.93 -18.66
N VAL A 142 7.90 1.03 -17.33
CA VAL A 142 6.72 0.86 -16.48
C VAL A 142 6.37 2.18 -15.80
N GLU A 143 5.13 2.63 -15.97
CA GLU A 143 4.54 3.75 -15.23
C GLU A 143 3.72 3.21 -14.06
N LYS A 144 3.95 3.75 -12.86
CA LYS A 144 3.21 3.40 -11.66
C LYS A 144 2.71 4.68 -10.97
N PRO A 145 1.45 4.70 -10.51
CA PRO A 145 0.98 5.76 -9.63
C PRO A 145 1.81 5.78 -8.35
N VAL A 146 2.05 6.98 -7.80
CA VAL A 146 2.80 7.16 -6.54
C VAL A 146 2.14 6.42 -5.38
N SER A 147 0.81 6.44 -5.32
CA SER A 147 0.06 5.65 -4.34
C SER A 147 0.25 4.16 -4.60
N ALA A 148 0.78 3.43 -3.62
CA ALA A 148 0.94 1.98 -3.68
C ALA A 148 -0.40 1.24 -3.69
N GLU A 149 -1.47 1.90 -3.21
CA GLU A 149 -2.84 1.38 -3.23
C GLU A 149 -3.51 1.52 -4.59
N ASN A 150 -2.99 2.37 -5.48
CA ASN A 150 -3.41 2.43 -6.86
C ASN A 150 -2.63 1.38 -7.69
N HIS A 151 -3.38 0.50 -8.33
CA HIS A 151 -2.87 -0.66 -9.08
C HIS A 151 -2.96 -0.46 -10.60
N ASP A 152 -3.31 0.73 -11.06
CA ASP A 152 -3.35 1.11 -12.48
C ASP A 152 -1.93 1.31 -12.99
N VAL A 153 -1.25 0.21 -13.28
CA VAL A 153 0.16 0.17 -13.67
C VAL A 153 0.27 -0.04 -15.17
N TYR A 154 0.97 0.84 -15.87
CA TYR A 154 1.07 0.79 -17.33
C TYR A 154 2.46 0.35 -17.76
N ILE A 155 2.53 -0.43 -18.84
CA ILE A 155 3.77 -0.84 -19.49
C ILE A 155 3.71 -0.36 -20.93
N TYR A 156 4.71 0.41 -21.36
CA TYR A 156 4.78 0.95 -22.71
C TYR A 156 5.74 0.11 -23.55
N PHE A 157 5.34 -0.32 -24.75
CA PHE A 157 6.17 -1.16 -25.61
C PHE A 157 6.83 -0.35 -26.72
N PRO A 158 8.04 -0.73 -27.15
CA PRO A 158 8.71 -0.04 -28.26
C PRO A 158 8.00 -0.32 -29.58
N SER A 159 8.16 0.59 -30.53
CA SER A 159 7.60 0.51 -31.88
C SER A 159 8.10 -0.71 -32.63
N SER A 160 9.34 -1.15 -32.37
CA SER A 160 9.92 -2.40 -32.90
C SER A 160 9.16 -3.67 -32.47
N ALA A 161 8.38 -3.59 -31.39
CA ALA A 161 7.52 -4.68 -30.90
C ALA A 161 6.03 -4.45 -31.20
N GLY A 162 5.70 -3.51 -32.09
CA GLY A 162 4.33 -3.15 -32.45
C GLY A 162 3.74 -1.98 -31.65
N GLY A 163 4.51 -1.40 -30.72
CA GLY A 163 4.09 -0.24 -29.93
C GLY A 163 2.94 -0.54 -28.96
N GLY A 164 2.23 0.52 -28.57
CA GLY A 164 1.09 0.44 -27.64
C GLY A 164 1.49 0.29 -26.17
N SER A 165 0.53 -0.08 -25.34
CA SER A 165 0.72 -0.28 -23.91
C SER A 165 -0.14 -1.38 -23.32
N GLN A 166 0.38 -2.03 -22.27
CA GLN A 166 -0.39 -2.93 -21.41
C GLN A 166 -0.85 -2.15 -20.18
N ARG A 167 -2.14 -2.22 -19.86
CA ARG A 167 -2.70 -1.63 -18.65
C ARG A 167 -3.03 -2.73 -17.66
N LEU A 168 -2.28 -2.77 -16.57
CA LEU A 168 -2.53 -3.67 -15.45
C LEU A 168 -3.53 -3.00 -14.51
N PHE A 169 -4.45 -3.80 -13.99
CA PHE A 169 -5.44 -3.38 -13.00
C PHE A 169 -5.56 -4.47 -11.94
N ARG A 170 -6.17 -4.10 -10.80
CA ARG A 170 -6.46 -5.08 -9.76
C ARG A 170 -7.37 -6.18 -10.33
N LYS A 171 -6.94 -7.44 -10.25
CA LYS A 171 -7.72 -8.59 -10.73
C LYS A 171 -9.18 -8.48 -10.27
N VAL A 172 -10.10 -8.45 -11.24
CA VAL A 172 -11.53 -8.45 -11.00
C VAL A 172 -11.96 -9.91 -10.90
N PHE A 173 -12.47 -10.31 -9.73
CA PHE A 173 -13.15 -11.59 -9.59
C PHE A 173 -14.61 -11.37 -9.94
N ILE A 174 -15.01 -11.73 -11.16
CA ILE A 174 -16.42 -11.92 -11.48
C ILE A 174 -16.79 -13.26 -10.84
N HIS A 175 -17.65 -13.22 -9.82
CA HIS A 175 -18.34 -14.43 -9.41
C HIS A 175 -19.35 -14.73 -10.51
N ASP A 176 -18.99 -15.63 -11.43
CA ASP A 176 -19.98 -16.27 -12.28
C ASP A 176 -20.94 -17.01 -11.34
N PHE A 177 -22.14 -16.47 -11.17
CA PHE A 177 -23.25 -17.19 -10.58
C PHE A 177 -23.64 -18.29 -11.58
N CYS A 178 -23.15 -19.50 -11.35
CA CYS A 178 -23.77 -20.73 -11.84
C CYS A 178 -24.61 -21.34 -10.71
#